data_AF-A0A2W4ZF97-F1
#
_entry.id   AF-A0A2W4ZF97-F1
#
_cell.length_a   1.000
_cell.length_b   1.000
_cell.length_c   1.000
_cell.angle_alpha   90.00
_cell.angle_beta   90.00
_cell.angle_gamma   90.00
#
_symmetry.space_group_name_H-M   'P 1'
#
loop_
_entity.id
_entity.type
_entity.pdbx_description
1 polymer ?
#
loop_
_entity_poly.entity_id
_entity_poly.type
_entity_poly.pdbx_seq_one_letter_code
_entity_poly.pdbx_strand_id
1 'polypeptide(L)'
;MHEFETMKFPFGSVRRRRAPITSPTLLALPESARPVPILACATCPAGSWYHDEEHLACHCAARRYVSWLPKQKAIALCDDREAALAEQQANRQDGEA
;
A
#
# COMPACT_ATOMS: atom_id res chain seq x y z
N MET A 1 -10.14 1.64 16.63
CA MET A 1 -11.17 2.42 15.90
C MET A 1 -10.69 2.54 14.46
N HIS A 2 -11.38 1.92 13.50
CA HIS A 2 -10.91 1.90 12.10
C HIS A 2 -11.13 3.28 11.47
N GLU A 3 -10.03 4.02 11.25
CA GLU A 3 -10.11 5.24 10.48
C GLU A 3 -10.16 4.87 8.99
N PHE A 4 -11.25 5.23 8.34
CA PHE A 4 -11.40 5.13 6.90
C PHE A 4 -11.08 6.49 6.29
N GLU A 5 -10.39 6.49 5.15
CA GLU A 5 -10.22 7.69 4.35
C GLU A 5 -11.15 7.66 3.13
N THR A 6 -11.60 8.84 2.72
CA THR A 6 -12.47 9.01 1.54
C THR A 6 -11.62 9.45 0.35
N MET A 7 -11.63 8.64 -0.69
CA MET A 7 -10.94 8.88 -1.95
C MET A 7 -11.94 9.36 -3.00
N LYS A 8 -11.61 10.44 -3.71
CA LYS A 8 -12.45 10.97 -4.80
C LYS A 8 -11.98 10.42 -6.15
N PHE A 9 -12.91 9.81 -6.89
CA PHE A 9 -12.71 9.32 -8.25
C PHE A 9 -13.74 9.92 -9.21
N PRO A 10 -13.53 9.82 -10.54
CA PRO A 10 -14.49 10.29 -11.54
C PRO A 10 -15.90 9.66 -11.40
N PHE A 11 -15.99 8.45 -10.83
CA PHE A 11 -17.25 7.73 -10.62
C PHE A 11 -17.83 7.92 -9.21
N GLY A 12 -17.25 8.79 -8.37
CA GLY A 12 -17.74 9.07 -7.03
C GLY A 12 -16.69 8.93 -5.93
N SER A 13 -17.16 8.91 -4.69
CA SER A 13 -16.30 8.80 -3.51
C SER A 13 -16.29 7.37 -2.97
N VAL A 14 -15.10 6.83 -2.73
CA VAL A 14 -14.90 5.48 -2.17
C VAL A 14 -14.20 5.59 -0.82
N ARG A 15 -14.63 4.78 0.15
CA ARG A 15 -13.96 4.68 1.45
C ARG A 15 -13.03 3.47 1.46
N ARG A 16 -11.79 3.65 1.93
CA ARG A 16 -10.83 2.56 2.16
C ARG A 16 -10.19 2.68 3.54
N ARG A 17 -9.55 1.61 4.04
CA ARG A 17 -8.84 1.66 5.33
C ARG A 17 -7.67 2.65 5.24
N ARG A 18 -7.57 3.57 6.19
CA ARG A 18 -6.39 4.42 6.37
C ARG A 18 -5.27 3.55 6.97
N ALA A 19 -4.09 3.59 6.37
CA ALA A 19 -2.91 2.89 6.87
C ALA A 19 -1.66 3.74 6.62
N PRO A 20 -0.69 3.77 7.54
CA PRO A 20 0.57 4.47 7.32
C PRO A 20 1.47 3.69 6.35
N ILE A 21 2.48 4.38 5.79
CA ILE A 21 3.56 3.70 5.06
C ILE A 21 4.39 2.93 6.09
N THR A 22 4.47 1.61 5.93
CA THR A 22 5.24 0.72 6.82
C THR A 22 6.41 0.03 6.11
N SER A 23 6.55 0.23 4.80
CA SER A 23 7.64 -0.37 4.01
C SER A 23 9.00 0.25 4.39
N PRO A 24 9.99 -0.56 4.84
CA PRO A 24 11.33 -0.06 5.13
C PRO A 24 11.99 0.61 3.92
N THR A 25 11.84 0.03 2.73
CA THR A 25 12.37 0.59 1.47
C THR A 25 11.81 1.99 1.21
N LEU A 26 10.48 2.17 1.34
CA LEU A 26 9.89 3.49 1.14
C LEU A 26 10.31 4.50 2.22
N LEU A 27 10.44 4.05 3.47
CA LEU A 27 10.86 4.91 4.59
C LEU A 27 12.32 5.37 4.44
N ALA A 28 13.19 4.55 3.85
CA ALA A 28 14.59 4.88 3.57
C ALA A 28 14.75 5.92 2.43
N LEU A 29 13.74 6.06 1.56
CA LEU A 29 13.76 7.01 0.45
C LEU A 29 13.31 8.41 0.88
N PRO A 30 13.86 9.48 0.27
CA PRO A 30 13.34 10.84 0.44
C PRO A 30 11.90 10.91 -0.09
N GLU A 31 11.09 11.81 0.49
CA GLU A 31 9.66 11.94 0.12
C GLU A 31 9.45 12.20 -1.38
N SER A 32 10.37 12.91 -2.03
CA SER A 32 10.34 13.17 -3.47
C SER A 32 10.52 11.92 -4.34
N ALA A 33 11.12 10.85 -3.81
CA ALA A 33 11.33 9.58 -4.50
C ALA A 33 10.28 8.52 -4.14
N ARG A 34 9.37 8.81 -3.20
CA ARG A 34 8.29 7.90 -2.81
C ARG A 34 7.18 7.89 -3.87
N PRO A 35 6.41 6.80 -3.97
CA PRO A 35 5.26 6.76 -4.87
C PRO A 35 4.21 7.75 -4.39
N VAL A 36 3.32 8.16 -5.30
CA VAL A 36 2.20 9.04 -4.96
C VAL A 36 1.35 8.43 -3.81
N PRO A 37 0.90 9.22 -2.82
CA PRO A 37 0.20 8.71 -1.64
C PRO A 37 -1.10 7.93 -1.94
N ILE A 38 -1.72 8.19 -3.08
CA ILE A 38 -2.93 7.50 -3.52
C ILE A 38 -2.69 6.02 -3.84
N LEU A 39 -1.44 5.60 -4.09
CA LEU A 39 -1.11 4.22 -4.45
C LEU A 39 -1.34 3.25 -3.28
N ALA A 40 -2.22 2.28 -3.48
CA ALA A 40 -2.56 1.25 -2.49
C ALA A 40 -1.32 0.52 -1.95
N CYS A 41 -0.38 0.18 -2.84
CA CYS A 41 0.85 -0.52 -2.48
C CYS A 41 1.76 0.25 -1.53
N ALA A 42 1.67 1.59 -1.45
CA ALA A 42 2.51 2.38 -0.55
C ALA A 42 2.27 2.06 0.93
N THR A 43 1.07 1.55 1.25
CA THR A 43 0.62 1.24 2.62
C THR A 43 0.17 -0.22 2.75
N CYS A 44 0.50 -1.05 1.76
CA CYS A 44 0.07 -2.44 1.70
C CYS A 44 1.09 -3.35 2.42
N PRO A 45 0.68 -4.12 3.43
CA PRO A 45 1.56 -5.09 4.07
C PRO A 45 2.06 -6.21 3.15
N ALA A 46 1.27 -6.57 2.14
CA ALA A 46 1.64 -7.55 1.12
C ALA A 46 2.48 -6.93 -0.03
N GLY A 47 2.75 -5.62 0.01
CA GLY A 47 3.57 -4.92 -0.97
C GLY A 47 5.05 -5.05 -0.62
N SER A 48 5.83 -5.63 -1.54
CA SER A 48 7.28 -5.69 -1.44
C SER A 48 7.91 -4.66 -2.36
N TRP A 49 8.49 -3.62 -1.75
CA TRP A 49 9.14 -2.52 -2.45
C TRP A 49 10.62 -2.77 -2.60
N TYR A 50 11.15 -2.54 -3.79
CA TYR A 50 12.57 -2.55 -4.08
C TYR A 50 12.93 -1.34 -4.93
N HIS A 51 14.13 -0.82 -4.71
CA HIS A 51 14.69 0.31 -5.43
C HIS A 51 16.07 -0.11 -5.92
N ASP A 52 16.27 -0.13 -7.24
CA ASP A 52 17.58 -0.31 -7.85
C ASP A 52 18.19 1.05 -8.22
N GLU A 53 19.28 1.11 -8.98
CA GLU A 53 19.92 2.39 -9.34
C GLU A 53 19.02 3.29 -10.21
N GLU A 54 18.01 2.73 -10.88
CA GLU A 54 17.23 3.44 -11.88
C GLU A 54 15.75 3.62 -11.50
N HIS A 55 15.16 2.64 -10.81
CA HIS A 55 13.70 2.57 -10.65
C HIS A 55 13.25 2.03 -9.29
N LEU A 56 12.21 2.66 -8.77
CA LEU A 56 11.40 2.14 -7.66
C LEU A 56 10.28 1.26 -8.22
N ALA A 57 10.07 0.08 -7.65
CA ALA A 57 9.02 -0.83 -8.07
C ALA A 57 8.37 -1.55 -6.88
N CYS A 58 7.13 -2.00 -7.08
CA CYS A 58 6.41 -2.82 -6.11
C CYS A 58 6.04 -4.17 -6.69
N HIS A 59 6.45 -5.23 -6.01
CA HIS A 59 5.96 -6.58 -6.21
C HIS A 59 4.82 -6.89 -5.22
N CYS A 60 3.69 -7.39 -5.70
CA CYS A 60 2.59 -7.82 -4.86
C CYS A 60 2.79 -9.29 -4.46
N ALA A 61 3.07 -9.56 -3.18
CA ALA A 61 3.27 -10.92 -2.69
C ALA A 61 2.00 -11.79 -2.82
N ALA A 62 0.81 -11.19 -2.60
CA ALA A 62 -0.47 -11.89 -2.73
C ALA A 62 -0.74 -12.38 -4.16
N ARG A 63 -0.37 -11.59 -5.17
CA ARG A 63 -0.64 -11.91 -6.59
C ARG A 63 0.57 -12.43 -7.37
N ARG A 64 1.77 -12.39 -6.79
CA ARG A 64 3.03 -12.89 -7.38
C ARG A 64 3.41 -12.21 -8.71
N TYR A 65 3.21 -10.89 -8.81
CA TYR A 65 3.66 -10.09 -9.95
C TYR A 65 4.04 -8.66 -9.55
N VAL A 66 4.69 -7.93 -10.47
CA VAL A 66 5.02 -6.51 -10.30
C VAL A 66 3.76 -5.65 -10.44
N SER A 67 3.21 -5.19 -9.32
CA SER A 67 1.96 -4.43 -9.26
C SER A 67 2.09 -2.96 -9.65
N TRP A 68 3.31 -2.42 -9.60
CA TRP A 68 3.57 -1.05 -9.99
C TRP A 68 5.01 -0.83 -10.45
N LEU A 69 5.16 -0.09 -11.55
CA LEU A 69 6.41 0.49 -12.06
C LEU A 69 6.24 2.01 -12.25
N PRO A 70 7.34 2.76 -12.35
CA PRO A 70 7.28 4.18 -12.68
C PRO A 70 6.50 4.43 -13.97
N LYS A 71 5.79 5.56 -14.05
CA LYS A 71 4.94 5.96 -15.18
C LYS A 71 3.66 5.12 -15.39
N GLN A 72 3.40 4.10 -14.58
CA GLN A 72 2.12 3.40 -14.59
C GLN A 72 1.06 4.15 -13.79
N LYS A 73 -0.21 3.98 -14.19
CA LYS A 73 -1.36 4.52 -13.45
C LYS A 73 -1.39 3.93 -12.04
N ALA A 74 -1.59 4.78 -11.04
CA ALA A 74 -1.65 4.34 -9.65
C ALA A 74 -2.90 3.48 -9.40
N ILE A 75 -2.70 2.29 -8.83
CA ILE A 75 -3.79 1.46 -8.31
C ILE A 75 -4.15 1.99 -6.92
N ALA A 76 -5.31 2.64 -6.80
CA ALA A 76 -5.75 3.25 -5.55
C ALA A 76 -6.63 2.33 -4.68
N LEU A 77 -7.28 1.35 -5.29
CA LEU A 77 -8.17 0.38 -4.62
C LEU A 77 -7.67 -1.03 -4.94
N CYS A 78 -7.47 -1.87 -3.93
CA CYS A 78 -6.90 -3.20 -4.07
C CYS A 78 -7.39 -4.11 -2.92
N ASP A 79 -8.08 -5.19 -3.25
CA ASP A 79 -8.66 -6.10 -2.26
C ASP A 79 -7.58 -6.78 -1.40
N ASP A 80 -6.46 -7.18 -2.01
CA ASP A 80 -5.37 -7.83 -1.29
C ASP A 80 -4.71 -6.92 -0.24
N ARG A 81 -4.73 -5.60 -0.47
CA ARG A 81 -4.32 -4.63 0.56
C ARG A 81 -5.29 -4.66 1.74
N GLU A 82 -6.59 -4.59 1.48
CA GLU A 82 -7.59 -4.54 2.55
C GLU A 82 -7.62 -5.84 3.36
N ALA A 83 -7.44 -6.98 2.69
CA ALA A 83 -7.29 -8.30 3.32
C ALA A 83 -6.04 -8.36 4.22
N ALA A 84 -4.87 -7.98 3.69
CA ALA A 84 -3.62 -8.00 4.45
C ALA A 84 -3.65 -7.05 5.68
N LEU A 85 -4.31 -5.88 5.55
CA LEU A 85 -4.53 -4.97 6.68
C LEU A 85 -5.48 -5.56 7.73
N ALA A 86 -6.46 -6.36 7.33
CA ALA A 86 -7.36 -7.05 8.26
C ALA A 86 -6.63 -8.15 9.03
N GLU A 87 -5.82 -8.95 8.35
CA GLU A 87 -5.03 -10.03 8.96
C GLU A 87 -4.02 -9.50 9.98
N GLN A 88 -3.27 -8.43 9.66
CA GLN A 88 -2.34 -7.83 10.60
C GLN A 88 -3.01 -7.30 11.88
N GLN A 89 -4.25 -6.82 11.76
CA GLN A 89 -5.01 -6.34 12.91
C GLN A 89 -5.49 -7.48 13.79
N ALA A 90 -6.01 -8.55 13.20
CA ALA A 90 -6.38 -9.76 13.92
C ALA A 90 -5.18 -10.32 14.70
N ASN A 91 -4.03 -10.48 14.03
CA ASN A 91 -2.82 -11.00 14.66
C ASN A 91 -2.27 -10.10 15.78
N ARG A 92 -2.49 -8.78 15.70
CA ARG A 92 -2.12 -7.86 16.78
C ARG A 92 -3.02 -8.01 18.01
N GLN A 93 -4.30 -8.28 17.81
CA GLN A 93 -5.28 -8.47 18.89
C GLN A 93 -5.10 -9.81 19.60
N ASP A 94 -4.69 -10.86 18.89
CA ASP A 94 -4.49 -12.21 19.44
C ASP A 94 -3.16 -12.36 20.21
N GLY A 95 -2.20 -11.47 19.99
CA GLY A 95 -0.90 -11.46 20.69
C GLY A 95 -0.87 -10.70 22.02
N GLU A 96 -2.01 -10.17 22.45
CA GLU A 96 -2.20 -9.40 23.70
C GLU A 96 -2.90 -10.22 24.81
N ALA A 97 -2.83 -11.56 24.75
CA ALA A 97 -3.37 -12.51 25.73
C ALA A 97 -2.27 -13.18 26.57
#